data_AF-A0A7V3MAL7-F1
#
_entry.id   AF-A0A7V3MAL7-F1
#
_cell.length_a   1.000
_cell.length_b   1.000
_cell.length_c   1.000
_cell.angle_alpha   90.00
_cell.angle_beta   90.00
_cell.angle_gamma   90.00
#
_symmetry.space_group_name_H-M   'P 1'
#
loop_
_entity.id
_entity.type
_entity.pdbx_description
1 polymer ?
#
loop_
_entity_poly.entity_id
_entity_poly.type
_entity_poly.pdbx_seq_one_letter_code
_entity_poly.pdbx_strand_id
1 'polypeptide(L)'
;MTYRIVILGMMFLSSPLLAEDAVELNFDRDALVSDVDSSLKALDKLSNELDATITVLSVLNLGLIITNYENNQHVCAALTELTNALNSMKKAIPGIRTKVMKAKLKVKNAKSVDDLLEAYETLSEVESEISGLGEALNLDKETLKALGTGSGAITGLKEVVNSASKAIEKPIGSLSEAMGE
;
A
#
# COMPACT_ATOMS: atom_id res chain seq x y z
N MET A 1 -22.08 2.26 -55.60
CA MET A 1 -21.22 1.05 -55.66
C MET A 1 -21.70 0.11 -54.58
N THR A 2 -22.42 -0.95 -54.98
CA THR A 2 -23.12 -1.83 -54.04
C THR A 2 -22.43 -3.19 -54.09
N TYR A 3 -21.64 -3.51 -53.06
CA TYR A 3 -20.93 -4.78 -52.98
C TYR A 3 -21.86 -5.88 -52.48
N ARG A 4 -21.95 -6.94 -53.29
CA ARG A 4 -22.46 -8.26 -52.94
C ARG A 4 -21.47 -8.92 -51.98
N ILE A 5 -21.94 -9.47 -50.87
CA ILE A 5 -21.28 -10.61 -50.22
C ILE A 5 -22.31 -11.74 -50.12
N VAL A 6 -21.95 -12.85 -50.76
CA VAL A 6 -22.61 -14.15 -50.73
C VAL A 6 -22.07 -14.88 -49.50
N ILE A 7 -22.93 -15.33 -48.59
CA ILE A 7 -22.60 -16.45 -47.70
C ILE A 7 -23.71 -17.50 -47.87
N LEU A 8 -23.36 -18.53 -48.64
CA LEU A 8 -24.08 -19.79 -48.75
C LEU A 8 -24.08 -20.45 -47.37
N GLY A 9 -25.25 -20.92 -46.94
CA GLY A 9 -25.40 -21.67 -45.70
C GLY A 9 -24.86 -23.10 -45.77
N MET A 10 -24.72 -23.70 -44.59
CA MET A 10 -25.10 -25.09 -44.37
C MET A 10 -25.34 -25.33 -42.88
N MET A 11 -26.51 -25.88 -42.60
CA MET A 11 -26.96 -26.35 -41.30
C MET A 11 -26.04 -27.44 -40.77
N PHE A 12 -25.63 -27.33 -39.50
CA PHE A 12 -25.51 -28.49 -38.62
C PHE A 12 -26.21 -28.16 -37.30
N LEU A 13 -27.25 -28.95 -37.05
CA LEU A 13 -27.97 -29.04 -35.78
C LEU A 13 -27.07 -29.61 -34.68
N SER A 14 -27.47 -29.36 -33.44
CA SER A 14 -27.09 -30.02 -32.17
C SER A 14 -25.82 -29.57 -31.43
N SER A 15 -25.96 -28.55 -30.56
CA SER A 15 -25.71 -28.63 -29.10
C SER A 15 -25.79 -27.23 -28.45
N PRO A 16 -26.61 -26.99 -27.42
CA PRO A 16 -26.43 -25.86 -26.52
C PRO A 16 -25.55 -26.33 -25.36
N LEU A 17 -24.23 -26.37 -25.58
CA LEU A 17 -23.28 -26.55 -24.48
C LEU A 17 -22.37 -25.33 -24.49
N LEU A 18 -22.79 -24.36 -23.68
CA LEU A 18 -21.99 -23.30 -23.05
C LEU A 18 -20.48 -23.43 -23.33
N ALA A 19 -20.03 -22.81 -24.42
CA ALA A 19 -18.77 -22.11 -24.37
C ALA A 19 -19.07 -20.86 -23.52
N GLU A 20 -18.98 -21.01 -22.19
CA GLU A 20 -18.53 -19.88 -21.38
C GLU A 20 -17.17 -19.54 -21.96
N ASP A 21 -17.14 -18.54 -22.84
CA ASP A 21 -15.91 -17.88 -23.27
C ASP A 21 -15.25 -17.37 -21.99
N ALA A 22 -14.40 -18.20 -21.38
CA ALA A 22 -13.42 -17.72 -20.43
C ALA A 22 -12.59 -16.72 -21.21
N VAL A 23 -12.87 -15.43 -21.01
CA VAL A 23 -12.03 -14.36 -21.51
C VAL A 23 -10.65 -14.62 -20.90
N GLU A 24 -9.78 -15.20 -21.71
CA GLU A 24 -8.42 -15.52 -21.29
C GLU A 24 -7.68 -14.19 -21.21
N LEU A 25 -7.72 -13.59 -20.02
CA LEU A 25 -6.98 -12.37 -19.73
C LEU A 25 -5.49 -12.67 -19.94
N ASN A 26 -4.93 -12.12 -21.01
CA ASN A 26 -3.55 -12.35 -21.39
C ASN A 26 -2.62 -11.35 -20.68
N PHE A 27 -2.39 -11.57 -19.38
CA PHE A 27 -1.43 -10.82 -18.57
C PHE A 27 -0.57 -11.77 -17.73
N ASP A 28 0.64 -11.32 -17.35
CA ASP A 28 1.53 -12.08 -16.49
C ASP A 28 1.04 -12.04 -15.03
N ARG A 29 0.11 -12.94 -14.73
CA ARG A 29 -0.50 -13.07 -13.40
C ARG A 29 0.52 -13.36 -12.32
N ASP A 30 1.52 -14.18 -12.60
CA ASP A 30 2.52 -14.57 -11.60
C ASP A 30 3.45 -13.40 -11.27
N ALA A 31 3.84 -12.60 -12.28
CA ALA A 31 4.56 -11.35 -12.06
C ALA A 31 3.74 -10.36 -11.21
N LEU A 32 2.45 -10.20 -11.51
CA LEU A 32 1.59 -9.29 -10.74
C LEU A 32 1.39 -9.73 -9.29
N VAL A 33 1.19 -11.04 -9.06
CA VAL A 33 1.10 -11.59 -7.70
C VAL A 33 2.43 -11.38 -6.94
N SER A 34 3.57 -11.53 -7.62
CA SER A 34 4.90 -11.26 -7.06
C SER A 34 5.10 -9.79 -6.67
N ASP A 35 4.58 -8.86 -7.47
CA ASP A 35 4.60 -7.43 -7.18
C ASP A 35 3.76 -7.10 -5.93
N VAL A 36 2.55 -7.65 -5.84
CA VAL A 36 1.70 -7.50 -4.63
C VAL A 36 2.35 -8.14 -3.40
N ASP A 37 3.08 -9.26 -3.56
CA ASP A 37 3.86 -9.85 -2.46
C ASP A 37 5.02 -8.96 -1.99
N SER A 38 5.62 -8.20 -2.91
CA SER A 38 6.64 -7.22 -2.57
C SER A 38 6.05 -6.06 -1.76
N SER A 39 4.82 -5.64 -2.06
CA SER A 39 4.07 -4.67 -1.25
C SER A 39 3.84 -5.18 0.18
N LEU A 40 3.44 -6.46 0.35
CA LEU A 40 3.24 -7.06 1.68
C LEU A 40 4.52 -7.08 2.50
N LYS A 41 5.67 -7.44 1.89
CA LYS A 41 6.98 -7.40 2.56
C LYS A 41 7.36 -5.98 2.99
N ALA A 42 7.05 -4.99 2.17
CA ALA A 42 7.32 -3.59 2.49
C ALA A 42 6.46 -3.10 3.68
N LEU A 43 5.19 -3.53 3.74
CA LEU A 43 4.32 -3.27 4.90
C LEU A 43 4.80 -3.95 6.17
N ASP A 44 5.29 -5.19 6.10
CA ASP A 44 5.87 -5.88 7.26
C ASP A 44 7.13 -5.14 7.76
N LYS A 45 7.98 -4.66 6.84
CA LYS A 45 9.15 -3.83 7.19
C LYS A 45 8.72 -2.52 7.85
N LEU A 46 7.70 -1.84 7.31
CA LEU A 46 7.15 -0.63 7.90
C LEU A 46 6.64 -0.86 9.32
N SER A 47 5.90 -1.95 9.54
CA SER A 47 5.41 -2.30 10.89
C SER A 47 6.55 -2.47 11.89
N ASN A 48 7.62 -3.16 11.50
CA ASN A 48 8.77 -3.40 12.36
C ASN A 48 9.55 -2.11 12.66
N GLU A 49 9.75 -1.24 11.66
CA GLU A 49 10.44 0.04 11.85
C GLU A 49 9.63 1.00 12.71
N LEU A 50 8.31 0.96 12.58
CA LEU A 50 7.39 1.74 13.42
C LEU A 50 7.48 1.31 14.89
N ASP A 51 7.56 0.01 15.16
CA ASP A 51 7.76 -0.52 16.52
C ASP A 51 9.09 -0.11 17.12
N ALA A 52 10.17 -0.18 16.33
CA ALA A 52 11.49 0.30 16.74
C ALA A 52 11.46 1.81 17.06
N THR A 53 10.86 2.62 16.19
CA THR A 53 10.76 4.07 16.33
C THR A 53 9.96 4.47 17.57
N ILE A 54 8.79 3.85 17.79
CA ILE A 54 7.96 4.10 18.98
C ILE A 54 8.74 3.78 20.26
N THR A 55 9.50 2.68 20.26
CA THR A 55 10.32 2.28 21.41
C THR A 55 11.40 3.31 21.71
N VAL A 56 12.15 3.74 20.70
CA VAL A 56 13.21 4.75 20.85
C VAL A 56 12.64 6.07 21.40
N LEU A 57 11.52 6.54 20.84
CA LEU A 57 10.90 7.79 21.28
C LEU A 57 10.33 7.70 22.70
N SER A 58 9.80 6.54 23.08
CA SER A 58 9.31 6.30 24.44
C SER A 58 10.45 6.36 25.46
N VAL A 59 11.61 5.76 25.15
CA VAL A 59 12.80 5.82 26.01
C VAL A 59 13.33 7.25 26.11
N LEU A 60 13.39 7.98 25.00
CA LEU A 60 13.81 9.38 24.98
C LEU A 60 12.91 10.24 25.88
N ASN A 61 11.58 10.08 25.76
CA ASN A 61 10.61 10.83 26.54
C ASN A 61 10.78 10.58 28.05
N LEU A 62 10.93 9.31 28.46
CA LEU A 62 11.22 8.97 29.86
C LEU A 62 12.53 9.59 30.36
N GLY A 63 13.59 9.57 29.54
CA GLY A 63 14.87 10.19 29.87
C GLY A 63 14.77 11.70 30.11
N LEU A 64 14.00 12.42 29.27
CA LEU A 64 13.78 13.86 29.41
C LEU A 64 12.96 14.20 30.66
N ILE A 65 11.93 13.40 30.97
CA ILE A 65 11.11 13.56 32.18
C ILE A 65 11.96 13.41 33.44
N ILE A 66 12.87 12.44 33.47
CA ILE A 66 13.72 12.16 34.65
C ILE A 66 14.80 13.22 34.84
N THR A 67 15.37 13.76 33.75
CA THR A 67 16.59 14.59 33.83
C THR A 67 16.32 16.08 33.97
N ASN A 68 15.28 16.63 33.34
CA ASN A 68 14.92 18.05 33.50
C ASN A 68 13.55 18.37 32.85
N TYR A 69 12.43 17.91 33.43
CA TYR A 69 11.11 18.03 32.81
C TYR A 69 10.67 19.47 32.53
N GLU A 70 10.82 20.39 33.49
CA GLU A 70 10.33 21.78 33.36
C GLU A 70 11.01 22.53 32.20
N ASN A 71 12.31 22.31 32.00
CA ASN A 71 13.04 22.93 30.89
C ASN A 71 12.74 22.27 29.53
N ASN A 72 12.15 21.07 29.52
CA ASN A 72 11.89 20.27 28.32
C ASN A 72 10.40 20.01 28.06
N GLN A 73 9.48 20.70 28.76
CA GLN A 73 8.05 20.42 28.70
C GLN A 73 7.48 20.46 27.27
N HIS A 74 7.97 21.40 26.45
CA HIS A 74 7.60 21.52 25.04
C HIS A 74 8.09 20.34 24.20
N VAL A 75 9.28 19.81 24.47
CA VAL A 75 9.83 18.61 23.81
C VAL A 75 9.05 17.37 24.18
N CYS A 76 8.71 17.22 25.47
CA CYS A 76 7.89 16.12 25.96
C CYS A 76 6.49 16.11 25.30
N ALA A 77 5.85 17.29 25.16
CA ALA A 77 4.56 17.42 24.49
C ALA A 77 4.64 16.98 23.02
N ALA A 78 5.64 17.49 22.27
CA ALA A 78 5.86 17.10 20.87
C ALA A 78 6.15 15.60 20.71
N LEU A 79 6.93 15.01 21.63
CA LEU A 79 7.18 13.56 21.66
C LEU A 79 5.90 12.75 21.88
N THR A 80 5.03 13.20 22.78
CA THR A 80 3.75 12.55 23.04
C THR A 80 2.84 12.62 21.84
N GLU A 81 2.71 13.78 21.20
CA GLU A 81 1.89 13.94 19.98
C GLU A 81 2.41 13.06 18.84
N LEU A 82 3.72 13.07 18.59
CA LEU A 82 4.35 12.19 17.60
C LEU A 82 4.12 10.72 17.92
N THR A 83 4.34 10.31 19.18
CA THR A 83 4.12 8.91 19.59
C THR A 83 2.67 8.48 19.41
N ASN A 84 1.70 9.38 19.63
CA ASN A 84 0.29 9.12 19.38
C ASN A 84 -0.01 8.97 17.89
N ALA A 85 0.59 9.82 17.04
CA ALA A 85 0.48 9.69 15.58
C ALA A 85 1.06 8.35 15.09
N LEU A 86 2.26 7.97 15.55
CA LEU A 86 2.90 6.69 15.22
C LEU A 86 2.06 5.49 15.69
N ASN A 87 1.48 5.55 16.89
CA ASN A 87 0.57 4.51 17.38
C ASN A 87 -0.71 4.41 16.54
N SER A 88 -1.19 5.53 16.00
CA SER A 88 -2.36 5.55 15.11
C SER A 88 -2.02 4.92 13.76
N MET A 89 -0.86 5.25 13.18
CA MET A 89 -0.31 4.57 12.00
C MET A 89 -0.20 3.05 12.24
N LYS A 90 0.31 2.63 13.40
CA LYS A 90 0.47 1.22 13.76
C LYS A 90 -0.85 0.47 13.76
N LYS A 91 -1.92 1.12 14.23
CA LYS A 91 -3.27 0.54 14.22
C LYS A 91 -3.86 0.42 12.81
N ALA A 92 -3.44 1.28 11.87
CA ALA A 92 -3.90 1.23 10.49
C ALA A 92 -3.25 0.11 9.67
N ILE A 93 -1.96 -0.20 9.91
CA ILE A 93 -1.18 -1.19 9.13
C ILE A 93 -1.87 -2.56 8.97
N PRO A 94 -2.45 -3.19 10.01
CA PRO A 94 -3.16 -4.46 9.83
C PRO A 94 -4.36 -4.38 8.87
N GLY A 95 -5.06 -3.24 8.86
CA GLY A 95 -6.17 -2.98 7.94
C GLY A 95 -5.68 -2.85 6.50
N ILE A 96 -4.64 -2.03 6.29
CA ILE A 96 -3.96 -1.87 5.01
C ILE A 96 -3.46 -3.22 4.47
N ARG A 97 -2.78 -4.00 5.32
CA ARG A 97 -2.29 -5.35 4.98
C ARG A 97 -3.42 -6.27 4.54
N THR A 98 -4.56 -6.20 5.21
CA THR A 98 -5.76 -6.98 4.83
C THR A 98 -6.28 -6.58 3.45
N LYS A 99 -6.32 -5.27 3.14
CA LYS A 99 -6.69 -4.78 1.80
C LYS A 99 -5.73 -5.30 0.72
N VAL A 100 -4.41 -5.22 0.94
CA VAL A 100 -3.40 -5.76 0.00
C VAL A 100 -3.54 -7.27 -0.19
N MET A 101 -3.79 -8.03 0.88
CA MET A 101 -4.05 -9.47 0.77
C MET A 101 -5.32 -9.78 -0.02
N LYS A 102 -6.38 -8.97 0.12
CA LYS A 102 -7.59 -9.11 -0.70
C LYS A 102 -7.30 -8.83 -2.17
N ALA A 103 -6.57 -7.75 -2.48
CA ALA A 103 -6.15 -7.45 -3.84
C ALA A 103 -5.32 -8.60 -4.45
N LYS A 104 -4.37 -9.17 -3.68
CA LYS A 104 -3.61 -10.36 -4.09
C LYS A 104 -4.51 -11.53 -4.48
N LEU A 105 -5.52 -11.82 -3.66
CA LEU A 105 -6.46 -12.91 -3.92
C LEU A 105 -7.33 -12.64 -5.15
N LYS A 106 -7.74 -11.39 -5.36
CA LYS A 106 -8.47 -10.99 -6.57
C LYS A 106 -7.62 -11.19 -7.82
N VAL A 107 -6.40 -10.65 -7.85
CA VAL A 107 -5.45 -10.86 -8.96
C VAL A 107 -5.23 -12.35 -9.25
N LYS A 108 -4.99 -13.15 -8.20
CA LYS A 108 -4.73 -14.59 -8.36
C LYS A 108 -5.90 -15.33 -8.99
N ASN A 109 -7.13 -14.93 -8.65
CA ASN A 109 -8.35 -15.60 -9.07
C ASN A 109 -9.07 -14.88 -10.22
N ALA A 110 -8.47 -13.82 -10.78
CA ALA A 110 -9.10 -12.98 -11.78
C ALA A 110 -9.49 -13.78 -13.03
N LYS A 111 -10.75 -13.60 -13.44
CA LYS A 111 -11.36 -14.16 -14.64
C LYS A 111 -11.92 -13.09 -15.56
N SER A 112 -12.10 -11.87 -15.07
CA SER A 112 -12.54 -10.72 -15.85
C SER A 112 -11.68 -9.47 -15.62
N VAL A 113 -11.79 -8.50 -16.52
CA VAL A 113 -11.18 -7.18 -16.33
C VAL A 113 -11.75 -6.48 -15.09
N ASP A 114 -13.02 -6.71 -14.75
CA ASP A 114 -13.64 -6.16 -13.54
C ASP A 114 -12.94 -6.64 -12.26
N ASP A 115 -12.50 -7.91 -12.20
CA ASP A 115 -11.72 -8.42 -11.06
C ASP A 115 -10.39 -7.66 -10.89
N LEU A 116 -9.77 -7.28 -12.01
CA LEU A 116 -8.53 -6.50 -12.04
C LEU A 116 -8.78 -5.04 -11.65
N LEU A 117 -9.88 -4.44 -12.11
CA LEU A 117 -10.30 -3.09 -11.73
C LEU A 117 -10.54 -3.00 -10.23
N GLU A 118 -11.26 -3.96 -9.65
CA GLU A 118 -11.49 -3.98 -8.21
C GLU A 118 -10.20 -4.16 -7.40
N ALA A 119 -9.23 -4.91 -7.93
CA ALA A 119 -7.90 -5.04 -7.32
C ALA A 119 -7.10 -3.73 -7.43
N TYR A 120 -7.19 -3.05 -8.57
CA TYR A 120 -6.58 -1.74 -8.81
C TYR A 120 -7.12 -0.69 -7.84
N GLU A 121 -8.44 -0.56 -7.73
CA GLU A 121 -9.09 0.37 -6.81
C GLU A 121 -8.65 0.11 -5.37
N THR A 122 -8.62 -1.17 -4.96
CA THR A 122 -8.16 -1.55 -3.62
C THR A 122 -6.71 -1.14 -3.37
N LEU A 123 -5.81 -1.32 -4.34
CA LEU A 123 -4.40 -0.95 -4.20
C LEU A 123 -4.20 0.56 -4.26
N SER A 124 -4.98 1.28 -5.06
CA SER A 124 -4.96 2.74 -5.13
C SER A 124 -5.43 3.37 -3.81
N GLU A 125 -6.49 2.85 -3.19
CA GLU A 125 -6.89 3.26 -1.84
C GLU A 125 -5.77 3.04 -0.83
N VAL A 126 -5.08 1.89 -0.92
CA VAL A 126 -3.98 1.55 -0.02
C VAL A 126 -2.77 2.48 -0.22
N GLU A 127 -2.43 2.83 -1.46
CA GLU A 127 -1.38 3.81 -1.75
C GLU A 127 -1.71 5.16 -1.10
N SER A 128 -2.95 5.64 -1.30
CA SER A 128 -3.42 6.88 -0.69
C SER A 128 -3.37 6.85 0.84
N GLU A 129 -3.79 5.74 1.46
CA GLU A 129 -3.71 5.56 2.92
C GLU A 129 -2.27 5.65 3.41
N ILE A 130 -1.31 4.96 2.77
CA ILE A 130 0.10 4.98 3.18
C ILE A 130 0.74 6.34 2.95
N SER A 131 0.43 6.99 1.84
CA SER A 131 0.89 8.35 1.55
C SER A 131 0.39 9.32 2.63
N GLY A 132 -0.86 9.20 3.07
CA GLY A 132 -1.39 9.94 4.22
C GLY A 132 -0.68 9.63 5.55
N LEU A 133 -0.23 8.39 5.77
CA LEU A 133 0.62 8.07 6.93
C LEU A 133 1.98 8.79 6.85
N GLY A 134 2.54 8.94 5.65
CA GLY A 134 3.79 9.67 5.42
C GLY A 134 3.67 11.15 5.73
N GLU A 135 2.56 11.78 5.37
CA GLU A 135 2.28 13.18 5.69
C GLU A 135 2.21 13.44 7.20
N ALA A 136 1.68 12.49 7.98
CA ALA A 136 1.63 12.58 9.44
C ALA A 136 3.03 12.63 10.10
N LEU A 137 4.08 12.24 9.38
CA LEU A 137 5.47 12.32 9.84
C LEU A 137 6.15 13.65 9.48
N ASN A 138 5.49 14.56 8.75
CA ASN A 138 6.06 15.86 8.39
C ASN A 138 6.09 16.84 9.57
N LEU A 139 7.07 16.62 10.44
CA LEU A 139 7.45 17.53 11.52
C LEU A 139 8.25 18.71 10.98
N ASP A 140 8.04 19.87 11.58
CA ASP A 140 8.81 21.06 11.27
C ASP A 140 10.27 20.93 11.76
N LYS A 141 11.12 21.82 11.24
CA LYS A 141 12.56 21.80 11.48
C LYS A 141 12.94 22.07 12.94
N GLU A 142 12.16 22.87 13.66
CA GLU A 142 12.43 23.17 15.07
C GLU A 142 12.10 21.96 15.95
N THR A 143 10.98 21.28 15.67
CA THR A 143 10.62 20.01 16.31
C THR A 143 11.68 18.94 16.07
N LEU A 144 12.13 18.74 14.82
CA LEU A 144 13.19 17.78 14.51
C LEU A 144 14.51 18.09 15.25
N LYS A 145 14.87 19.37 15.37
CA LYS A 145 16.07 19.81 16.07
C LYS A 145 15.95 19.57 17.58
N ALA A 146 14.78 19.82 18.16
CA ALA A 146 14.50 19.56 19.57
C ALA A 146 14.58 18.05 19.91
N LEU A 147 14.22 17.19 18.95
CA LEU A 147 14.23 15.74 19.11
C LEU A 147 15.64 15.11 19.03
N GLY A 148 16.66 15.86 18.61
CA GLY A 148 18.06 15.42 18.65
C GLY A 148 18.29 14.07 17.96
N THR A 149 18.81 13.08 18.69
CA THR A 149 19.04 11.72 18.18
C THR A 149 17.77 10.99 17.74
N GLY A 150 16.59 11.38 18.26
CA GLY A 150 15.29 10.89 17.80
C GLY A 150 14.94 11.29 16.37
N SER A 151 15.57 12.34 15.82
CA SER A 151 15.39 12.75 14.42
C SER A 151 15.89 11.70 13.41
N GLY A 152 16.91 10.92 13.78
CA GLY A 152 17.42 9.83 12.96
C GLY A 152 16.41 8.70 12.80
N ALA A 153 15.75 8.31 13.89
CA ALA A 153 14.70 7.30 13.87
C ALA A 153 13.50 7.73 13.01
N ILE A 154 13.09 9.01 13.12
CA ILE A 154 12.00 9.57 12.32
C ILE A 154 12.37 9.62 10.83
N THR A 155 13.62 9.99 10.50
CA THR A 155 14.11 10.02 9.12
C THR A 155 14.13 8.61 8.51
N GLY A 156 14.64 7.62 9.25
CA GLY A 156 14.61 6.22 8.82
C GLY A 156 13.19 5.71 8.59
N LEU A 157 12.26 6.01 9.50
CA LEU A 157 10.85 5.64 9.33
C LEU A 157 10.23 6.28 8.07
N LYS A 158 10.51 7.55 7.79
CA LYS A 158 10.04 8.22 6.55
C LYS A 158 10.53 7.52 5.29
N GLU A 159 11.79 7.12 5.27
CA GLU A 159 12.35 6.37 4.13
C GLU A 159 11.63 5.03 3.94
N VAL A 160 11.29 4.34 5.04
CA VAL A 160 10.55 3.08 4.98
C VAL A 160 9.10 3.30 4.52
N VAL A 161 8.42 4.36 4.97
CA VAL A 161 7.07 4.71 4.46
C VAL A 161 7.11 4.98 2.95
N ASN A 162 8.06 5.79 2.49
CA ASN A 162 8.22 6.08 1.06
C ASN A 162 8.53 4.80 0.25
N SER A 163 9.30 3.89 0.83
CA SER A 163 9.58 2.60 0.19
C SER A 163 8.34 1.70 0.11
N ALA A 164 7.48 1.72 1.13
CA ALA A 164 6.22 0.99 1.13
C ALA A 164 5.23 1.55 0.10
N SER A 165 5.09 2.88 0.00
CA SER A 165 4.27 3.53 -1.03
C SER A 165 4.72 3.12 -2.45
N LYS A 166 6.02 3.26 -2.76
CA LYS A 166 6.58 2.83 -4.07
C LYS A 166 6.38 1.34 -4.38
N ALA A 167 6.42 0.49 -3.36
CA ALA A 167 6.17 -0.94 -3.54
C ALA A 167 4.71 -1.26 -3.91
N ILE A 168 3.78 -0.34 -3.68
CA ILE A 168 2.37 -0.47 -4.04
C ILE A 168 2.06 0.21 -5.38
N GLU A 169 2.77 1.28 -5.72
CA GLU A 169 2.67 1.91 -7.06
C GLU A 169 2.97 0.91 -8.18
N LYS A 170 3.92 -0.01 -7.96
CA LYS A 170 4.32 -1.00 -8.97
C LYS A 170 3.15 -1.91 -9.41
N PRO A 171 2.46 -2.66 -8.53
CA PRO A 171 1.32 -3.47 -8.95
C PRO A 171 0.14 -2.64 -9.48
N ILE A 172 -0.02 -1.37 -9.08
CA ILE A 172 -1.02 -0.45 -9.68
C ILE A 172 -0.71 -0.22 -11.16
N GLY A 173 0.54 0.08 -11.51
CA GLY A 173 0.97 0.26 -12.90
C GLY A 173 0.77 -1.02 -13.72
N SER A 174 1.20 -2.16 -13.19
CA SER A 174 1.02 -3.46 -13.84
C SER A 174 -0.46 -3.83 -14.06
N LEU A 175 -1.36 -3.41 -13.17
CA LEU A 175 -2.81 -3.59 -13.34
C LEU A 175 -3.38 -2.68 -14.43
N SER A 176 -2.98 -1.40 -14.46
CA SER A 176 -3.38 -0.45 -15.50
C SER A 176 -3.00 -0.97 -16.90
N GLU A 177 -1.76 -1.44 -17.05
CA GLU A 177 -1.30 -2.07 -18.30
C GLU A 177 -2.10 -3.33 -18.67
N ALA A 178 -2.41 -4.19 -17.68
CA ALA A 178 -3.21 -5.40 -17.90
C ALA A 178 -4.66 -5.12 -18.32
N MET A 179 -5.19 -3.94 -18.00
CA MET A 179 -6.53 -3.49 -18.41
C MET A 179 -6.54 -2.78 -19.77
N GLY A 180 -5.37 -2.46 -20.35
CA GLY A 180 -5.23 -1.88 -21.68
C GLY A 180 -5.19 -0.34 -21.73
N GLU A 181 -4.75 0.31 -20.65
CA GLU A 181 -4.47 1.76 -20.60
C GLU A 181 -3.06 2.12 -21.13
#